data_AF-A0A0F8W2V3-F1
#
_entry.id   AF-A0A0F8W2V3-F1
#
_cell.length_a   1.000
_cell.length_b   1.000
_cell.length_c   1.000
_cell.angle_alpha   90.00
_cell.angle_beta   90.00
_cell.angle_gamma   90.00
#
_symmetry.space_group_name_H-M   'P 1'
#
loop_
_entity.id
_entity.type
_entity.pdbx_description
1 polymer ?
#
loop_
_entity_poly.entity_id
_entity_poly.type
_entity_poly.pdbx_seq_one_letter_code
_entity_poly.pdbx_strand_id
1 'polypeptide(L)'
;IEIIKNKENLGTSASRNIGIKKSKGDFILSLDDDCLLKPNLIKKYIKAYIANPDYPGYIGLTSAPEPKTSFDKAICLSDMRHFFEIAKHKSEFFWGITANLFLKSEAIGDICFSSEHPKKGGGEDIAFCLEILKNHNYQGRRIFKCVPEAEVEHPYWNENLSGYKRFLRWGYGDVVLHKRFPKYRFHHYPNLIEFTIIALILNLIIFSFFYTIPTSCWHPRR
;
A
#
# COMPACT_ATOMS: atom_id res chain seq x y z
N ILE A 1 16.51 -20.48 15.19
CA ILE A 1 15.26 -19.77 14.85
C ILE A 1 14.66 -19.32 16.17
N GLU A 2 14.41 -18.03 16.32
CA GLU A 2 13.71 -17.47 17.50
C GLU A 2 12.27 -17.15 17.08
N ILE A 3 11.30 -17.57 17.89
CA ILE A 3 9.88 -17.30 17.66
C ILE A 3 9.39 -16.39 18.77
N ILE A 4 8.92 -15.20 18.41
CA ILE A 4 8.38 -14.22 19.35
C ILE A 4 6.86 -14.23 19.24
N LYS A 5 6.18 -14.53 20.36
CA LYS A 5 4.72 -14.56 20.43
C LYS A 5 4.22 -13.44 21.34
N ASN A 6 3.34 -12.60 20.81
CA ASN A 6 2.65 -11.58 21.61
C ASN A 6 1.63 -12.23 22.54
N LYS A 7 1.44 -11.64 23.73
CA LYS A 7 0.44 -12.10 24.71
C LYS A 7 -0.99 -11.96 24.18
N GLU A 8 -1.21 -10.96 23.35
CA GLU A 8 -2.48 -10.68 22.68
C GLU A 8 -2.23 -10.28 21.22
N ASN A 9 -3.29 -10.17 20.42
CA ASN A 9 -3.17 -9.67 19.07
C ASN A 9 -2.89 -8.17 19.09
N LEU A 10 -1.63 -7.77 18.86
CA LEU A 10 -1.21 -6.36 18.79
C LEU A 10 -1.39 -5.75 17.39
N GLY A 11 -1.77 -6.56 16.40
CA GLY A 11 -1.79 -6.16 15.00
C GLY A 11 -0.42 -6.19 14.34
N THR A 12 -0.42 -5.89 13.04
CA THR A 12 0.75 -6.13 12.18
C THR A 12 1.90 -5.18 12.49
N SER A 13 1.64 -3.86 12.57
CA SER A 13 2.66 -2.84 12.87
C SER A 13 3.41 -3.12 14.17
N ALA A 14 2.68 -3.32 15.27
CA ALA A 14 3.28 -3.55 16.58
C ALA A 14 4.08 -4.87 16.63
N SER A 15 3.58 -5.93 15.98
CA SER A 15 4.29 -7.20 15.90
C SER A 15 5.60 -7.07 15.10
N ARG A 16 5.58 -6.34 13.99
CA ARG A 16 6.80 -6.03 13.20
C ARG A 16 7.80 -5.21 14.01
N ASN A 17 7.35 -4.20 14.75
CA ASN A 17 8.22 -3.40 15.63
C ASN A 17 8.94 -4.25 16.67
N ILE A 18 8.24 -5.21 17.29
CA ILE A 18 8.85 -6.14 18.26
C ILE A 18 9.91 -7.00 17.57
N GLY A 19 9.61 -7.53 16.38
CA GLY A 19 10.56 -8.31 15.58
C GLY A 19 11.80 -7.50 15.20
N ILE A 20 11.62 -6.28 14.70
CA ILE A 20 12.71 -5.36 14.35
C ILE A 20 13.61 -5.09 15.55
N LYS A 21 13.02 -4.72 16.70
CA LYS A 21 13.78 -4.41 17.92
C LYS A 21 14.56 -5.60 18.49
N LYS A 22 14.08 -6.82 18.24
CA LYS A 22 14.75 -8.06 18.67
C LYS A 22 15.78 -8.56 17.66
N SER A 23 15.71 -8.10 16.42
CA SER A 23 16.68 -8.43 15.37
C SER A 23 18.06 -7.90 15.75
N LYS A 24 19.10 -8.68 15.42
CA LYS A 24 20.51 -8.33 15.58
C LYS A 24 21.27 -8.34 14.26
N GLY A 25 20.57 -8.57 13.14
CA GLY A 25 21.20 -8.61 11.82
C GLY A 25 21.45 -7.21 11.29
N ASP A 26 22.44 -7.07 10.42
CA ASP A 26 22.70 -5.82 9.68
C ASP A 26 21.60 -5.48 8.68
N PHE A 27 20.77 -6.48 8.35
CA PHE A 27 19.63 -6.36 7.46
C PHE A 27 18.39 -7.00 8.06
N ILE A 28 17.23 -6.47 7.65
CA ILE A 28 15.92 -6.99 7.97
C ILE A 28 15.19 -7.33 6.67
N LEU A 29 14.86 -8.60 6.48
CA LEU A 29 14.00 -9.06 5.40
C LEU A 29 12.58 -9.26 5.95
N SER A 30 11.65 -8.41 5.54
CA SER A 30 10.23 -8.57 5.83
C SER A 30 9.58 -9.48 4.78
N LEU A 31 8.86 -10.48 5.27
CA LEU A 31 8.09 -11.45 4.49
C LEU A 31 6.75 -11.69 5.17
N ASP A 32 5.72 -11.91 4.37
CA ASP A 32 4.44 -12.44 4.87
C ASP A 32 4.52 -13.98 4.94
N ASP A 33 3.74 -14.58 5.83
CA ASP A 33 3.77 -16.02 6.14
C ASP A 33 3.06 -16.89 5.09
N ASP A 34 2.32 -16.27 4.19
CA ASP A 34 1.64 -16.89 3.05
C ASP A 34 2.38 -16.70 1.71
N CYS A 35 3.59 -16.13 1.72
CA CYS A 35 4.42 -15.97 0.53
C CYS A 35 5.22 -17.25 0.20
N LEU A 36 5.22 -17.63 -1.09
CA LEU A 36 6.12 -18.65 -1.64
C LEU A 36 7.41 -17.99 -2.14
N LEU A 37 8.53 -18.30 -1.48
CA LEU A 37 9.82 -17.72 -1.82
C LEU A 37 10.40 -18.40 -3.07
N LYS A 38 10.78 -17.61 -4.09
CA LYS A 38 11.51 -18.16 -5.24
C LYS A 38 12.97 -18.48 -4.84
N PRO A 39 13.63 -19.43 -5.54
CA PRO A 39 14.98 -19.85 -5.18
C PRO A 39 15.99 -18.70 -5.13
N ASN A 40 16.93 -18.80 -4.19
CA ASN A 40 18.03 -17.86 -3.98
C ASN A 40 17.60 -16.43 -3.61
N LEU A 41 16.37 -16.21 -3.11
CA LEU A 41 15.85 -14.89 -2.73
C LEU A 41 16.89 -14.02 -1.98
N ILE A 42 17.43 -14.53 -0.88
CA ILE A 42 18.42 -13.81 -0.07
C ILE A 42 19.69 -13.51 -0.88
N LYS A 43 20.21 -14.46 -1.67
CA LYS A 43 21.41 -14.23 -2.49
C LYS A 43 21.20 -13.13 -3.52
N LYS A 44 19.99 -13.00 -4.06
CA LYS A 44 19.64 -11.93 -5.02
C LYS A 44 19.66 -10.56 -4.35
N TYR A 45 19.12 -10.45 -3.14
CA TYR A 45 19.23 -9.24 -2.34
C TYR A 45 20.68 -8.90 -1.97
N ILE A 46 21.47 -9.89 -1.52
CA ILE A 46 22.88 -9.67 -1.20
C ILE A 46 23.67 -9.22 -2.43
N LYS A 47 23.42 -9.83 -3.61
CA LYS A 47 24.03 -9.39 -4.87
C LYS A 47 23.66 -7.94 -5.20
N ALA A 48 22.39 -7.55 -5.03
CA ALA A 48 21.94 -6.17 -5.25
C ALA A 48 22.62 -5.20 -4.28
N TYR A 49 22.78 -5.59 -3.02
CA TYR A 49 23.50 -4.81 -2.00
C TYR A 49 24.97 -4.61 -2.34
N ILE A 50 25.70 -5.69 -2.64
CA ILE A 50 27.13 -5.61 -2.99
C ILE A 50 27.34 -4.68 -4.20
N ALA A 51 26.45 -4.73 -5.19
CA ALA A 51 26.53 -3.87 -6.36
C ALA A 51 26.12 -2.41 -6.09
N ASN A 52 25.29 -2.16 -5.08
CA ASN A 52 24.67 -0.85 -4.81
C ASN A 52 24.47 -0.63 -3.30
N PRO A 53 25.54 -0.48 -2.49
CA PRO A 53 25.45 -0.48 -1.02
C PRO A 53 24.84 0.79 -0.40
N ASP A 54 24.75 1.86 -1.19
CA ASP A 54 24.32 3.19 -0.76
C ASP A 54 22.80 3.36 -0.63
N TYR A 55 22.02 2.32 -0.97
CA TYR A 55 20.56 2.35 -0.83
C TYR A 55 20.15 1.99 0.60
N PRO A 56 19.13 2.66 1.18
CA PRO A 56 18.60 2.31 2.50
C PRO A 56 17.94 0.92 2.54
N GLY A 57 17.53 0.41 1.38
CA GLY A 57 16.95 -0.91 1.22
C GLY A 57 16.52 -1.21 -0.20
N TYR A 58 15.90 -2.37 -0.37
CA TYR A 58 15.62 -3.02 -1.63
C TYR A 58 14.18 -3.56 -1.63
N ILE A 59 13.47 -3.31 -2.71
CA ILE A 59 12.10 -3.75 -2.94
C ILE A 59 12.15 -4.94 -3.89
N GLY A 60 11.69 -6.10 -3.44
CA GLY A 60 11.58 -7.28 -4.28
C GLY A 60 10.27 -7.33 -5.05
N LEU A 61 10.24 -8.20 -6.06
CA LEU A 61 9.02 -8.49 -6.82
C LEU A 61 8.09 -9.36 -5.96
N THR A 62 6.83 -8.95 -5.82
CA THR A 62 5.78 -9.80 -5.25
C THR A 62 4.81 -10.16 -6.35
N SER A 63 5.05 -11.31 -6.99
CA SER A 63 4.21 -11.81 -8.07
C SER A 63 2.95 -12.49 -7.52
N ALA A 64 2.03 -12.78 -8.43
CA ALA A 64 0.81 -13.49 -8.16
C ALA A 64 0.74 -14.78 -8.98
N PRO A 65 0.05 -15.82 -8.49
CA PRO A 65 -0.32 -16.92 -9.35
C PRO A 65 -1.32 -16.46 -10.43
N GLU A 66 -1.54 -17.33 -11.41
CA GLU A 66 -2.59 -17.13 -12.41
C GLU A 66 -3.97 -16.96 -11.74
N PRO A 67 -4.76 -15.93 -12.11
CA PRO A 67 -6.06 -15.66 -11.50
C PRO A 67 -7.07 -16.74 -11.88
N LYS A 68 -7.70 -17.36 -10.88
CA LYS A 68 -8.64 -18.48 -11.10
C LYS A 68 -10.10 -18.05 -10.96
N THR A 69 -10.39 -17.24 -9.94
CA THR A 69 -11.76 -16.81 -9.62
C THR A 69 -12.13 -15.49 -10.30
N SER A 70 -13.42 -15.16 -10.32
CA SER A 70 -13.89 -13.83 -10.75
C SER A 70 -13.32 -12.73 -9.87
N PHE A 71 -13.14 -13.00 -8.58
CA PHE A 71 -12.50 -12.10 -7.64
C PHE A 71 -11.02 -11.84 -7.97
N ASP A 72 -10.22 -12.89 -8.25
CA ASP A 72 -8.82 -12.74 -8.64
C ASP A 72 -8.69 -11.91 -9.92
N LYS A 73 -9.54 -12.21 -10.91
CA LYS A 73 -9.59 -11.48 -12.19
C LYS A 73 -9.97 -10.03 -11.97
N ALA A 74 -10.94 -9.73 -11.12
CA ALA A 74 -11.33 -8.37 -10.78
C ALA A 74 -10.18 -7.59 -10.11
N ILE A 75 -9.42 -8.24 -9.22
CA ILE A 75 -8.22 -7.64 -8.63
C ILE A 75 -7.20 -7.30 -9.72
N CYS A 76 -6.92 -8.23 -10.64
CA CYS A 76 -6.00 -7.96 -11.76
C CYS A 76 -6.48 -6.82 -12.66
N LEU A 77 -7.76 -6.82 -13.04
CA LEU A 77 -8.35 -5.78 -13.89
C LEU A 77 -8.39 -4.40 -13.23
N SER A 78 -8.55 -4.35 -11.91
CA SER A 78 -8.57 -3.10 -11.14
C SER A 78 -7.20 -2.46 -10.93
N ASP A 79 -6.12 -3.18 -11.26
CA ASP A 79 -4.73 -2.80 -10.98
C ASP A 79 -4.45 -2.51 -9.49
N MET A 80 -5.31 -2.99 -8.57
CA MET A 80 -5.17 -2.77 -7.12
C MET A 80 -3.92 -3.40 -6.50
N ARG A 81 -3.17 -4.19 -7.27
CA ARG A 81 -1.88 -4.77 -6.86
C ARG A 81 -0.70 -4.24 -7.64
N HIS A 82 -0.85 -3.16 -8.40
CA HIS A 82 0.24 -2.55 -9.17
C HIS A 82 1.54 -2.43 -8.35
N PHE A 83 1.41 -1.98 -7.11
CA PHE A 83 2.53 -1.75 -6.20
C PHE A 83 3.21 -3.02 -5.67
N PHE A 84 2.56 -4.20 -5.76
CA PHE A 84 3.20 -5.49 -5.48
C PHE A 84 4.25 -5.84 -6.54
N GLU A 85 4.02 -5.42 -7.78
CA GLU A 85 4.90 -5.68 -8.93
C GLU A 85 5.79 -4.48 -9.27
N ILE A 86 5.84 -3.44 -8.44
CA ILE A 86 6.54 -2.18 -8.77
C ILE A 86 8.02 -2.40 -9.13
N ALA A 87 8.64 -3.41 -8.52
CA ALA A 87 10.05 -3.76 -8.78
C ALA A 87 10.31 -4.23 -10.22
N LYS A 88 9.28 -4.69 -10.94
CA LYS A 88 9.33 -5.05 -12.36
C LYS A 88 9.33 -3.83 -13.27
N HIS A 89 8.75 -2.72 -12.81
CA HIS A 89 8.46 -1.55 -13.65
C HIS A 89 9.34 -0.34 -13.35
N LYS A 90 9.97 -0.31 -12.17
CA LYS A 90 10.81 0.80 -11.71
C LYS A 90 12.18 0.28 -11.31
N SER A 91 13.19 1.11 -11.49
CA SER A 91 14.55 0.84 -11.02
C SER A 91 14.75 1.26 -9.56
N GLU A 92 13.97 2.23 -9.09
CA GLU A 92 13.94 2.78 -7.74
C GLU A 92 12.50 3.21 -7.40
N PHE A 93 12.08 3.10 -6.14
CA PHE A 93 10.76 3.55 -5.69
C PHE A 93 10.76 4.02 -4.23
N PHE A 94 9.77 4.82 -3.83
CA PHE A 94 9.76 5.50 -2.52
C PHE A 94 9.42 4.59 -1.34
N TRP A 95 8.81 3.43 -1.59
CA TRP A 95 8.37 2.49 -0.57
C TRP A 95 8.17 1.11 -1.18
N GLY A 96 8.11 0.06 -0.38
CA GLY A 96 7.74 -1.27 -0.84
C GLY A 96 6.84 -1.96 0.18
N ILE A 97 6.08 -2.94 -0.28
CA ILE A 97 5.19 -3.70 0.61
C ILE A 97 6.01 -4.61 1.52
N THR A 98 5.55 -4.78 2.75
CA THR A 98 6.21 -5.61 3.77
C THR A 98 6.22 -7.11 3.43
N ALA A 99 5.50 -7.54 2.39
CA ALA A 99 5.52 -8.93 1.93
C ALA A 99 6.86 -9.34 1.30
N ASN A 100 7.66 -8.37 0.83
CA ASN A 100 8.98 -8.60 0.24
C ASN A 100 9.85 -7.34 0.25
N LEU A 101 10.32 -6.96 1.44
CA LEU A 101 11.08 -5.73 1.65
C LEU A 101 12.38 -6.01 2.43
N PHE A 102 13.53 -5.68 1.85
CA PHE A 102 14.85 -5.92 2.43
C PHE A 102 15.51 -4.60 2.82
N LEU A 103 15.73 -4.37 4.11
CA LEU A 103 16.16 -3.07 4.65
C LEU A 103 17.47 -3.19 5.40
N LYS A 104 18.30 -2.15 5.36
CA LYS A 104 19.47 -2.05 6.25
C LYS A 104 19.00 -1.68 7.65
N SER A 105 19.49 -2.35 8.68
CA SER A 105 19.15 -2.04 10.08
C SER A 105 19.59 -0.62 10.45
N GLU A 106 20.74 -0.17 9.95
CA GLU A 106 21.18 1.23 10.09
C GLU A 106 20.23 2.22 9.40
N ALA A 107 19.54 1.80 8.33
CA ALA A 107 18.56 2.62 7.62
C ALA A 107 17.24 2.76 8.39
N ILE A 108 16.93 1.77 9.23
CA ILE A 108 15.75 1.80 10.08
C ILE A 108 16.02 2.63 11.33
N GLY A 109 17.18 2.44 11.97
CA GLY A 109 17.50 3.10 13.24
C GLY A 109 16.41 2.84 14.29
N ASP A 110 15.89 3.92 14.89
CA ASP A 110 14.81 3.86 15.91
C ASP A 110 13.40 3.97 15.32
N ILE A 111 13.25 3.94 14.00
CA ILE A 111 11.96 4.10 13.33
C ILE A 111 11.10 2.88 13.58
N CYS A 112 9.82 3.12 13.88
CA CYS A 112 8.83 2.09 14.12
C CYS A 112 7.63 2.30 13.18
N PHE A 113 6.97 1.21 12.80
CA PHE A 113 5.66 1.25 12.17
C PHE A 113 4.65 1.96 13.08
N SER A 114 3.88 2.88 12.52
CA SER A 114 2.87 3.65 13.26
C SER A 114 1.67 2.79 13.66
N SER A 115 1.11 3.09 14.83
CA SER A 115 -0.14 2.51 15.34
C SER A 115 -1.40 3.20 14.81
N GLU A 116 -1.26 4.30 14.04
CA GLU A 116 -2.39 5.05 13.46
C GLU A 116 -3.07 4.30 12.31
N HIS A 117 -2.37 3.35 11.70
CA HIS A 117 -2.87 2.52 10.61
C HIS A 117 -3.75 1.38 11.10
N PRO A 118 -4.63 0.83 10.24
CA PRO A 118 -5.46 -0.32 10.61
C PRO A 118 -4.65 -1.48 11.18
N LYS A 119 -5.19 -2.11 12.23
CA LYS A 119 -4.56 -3.24 12.95
C LYS A 119 -4.14 -4.42 12.05
N LYS A 120 -4.84 -4.62 10.91
CA LYS A 120 -4.60 -5.67 9.91
C LYS A 120 -3.87 -5.16 8.65
N GLY A 121 -3.14 -4.06 8.76
CA GLY A 121 -2.44 -3.40 7.66
C GLY A 121 -3.33 -2.54 6.77
N GLY A 122 -2.67 -1.57 6.13
CA GLY A 122 -3.21 -0.52 5.27
C GLY A 122 -2.38 0.76 5.40
N GLY A 123 -1.35 0.89 4.55
CA GLY A 123 -0.53 2.10 4.42
C GLY A 123 0.60 2.27 5.44
N GLU A 124 0.75 1.36 6.41
CA GLU A 124 1.83 1.42 7.40
C GLU A 124 3.22 1.23 6.77
N ASP A 125 3.29 0.46 5.69
CA ASP A 125 4.47 0.21 4.87
C ASP A 125 4.93 1.49 4.17
N ILE A 126 4.00 2.22 3.56
CA ILE A 126 4.25 3.53 2.95
C ILE A 126 4.78 4.49 4.02
N ALA A 127 4.08 4.60 5.16
CA ALA A 127 4.50 5.51 6.23
C ALA A 127 5.89 5.16 6.75
N PHE A 128 6.16 3.88 7.01
CA PHE A 128 7.44 3.41 7.51
C PHE A 128 8.59 3.71 6.54
N CYS A 129 8.43 3.40 5.26
CA CYS A 129 9.42 3.72 4.23
C CYS A 129 9.66 5.22 4.10
N LEU A 130 8.61 6.05 4.14
CA LEU A 130 8.75 7.50 4.06
C LEU A 130 9.47 8.10 5.28
N GLU A 131 9.26 7.56 6.48
CA GLU A 131 10.02 7.97 7.67
C GLU A 131 11.49 7.56 7.57
N ILE A 132 11.79 6.36 7.04
CA ILE A 132 13.17 5.94 6.73
C ILE A 132 13.83 6.96 5.81
N LEU A 133 13.18 7.33 4.71
CA LEU A 133 13.72 8.32 3.77
C LEU A 133 13.84 9.73 4.35
N LYS A 134 13.05 10.07 5.38
CA LYS A 134 13.10 11.39 6.04
C LYS A 134 14.23 11.48 7.06
N ASN A 135 14.40 10.44 7.88
CA ASN A 135 15.42 10.40 8.93
C ASN A 135 16.81 10.10 8.37
N HIS A 136 16.89 9.39 7.25
CA HIS A 136 18.13 9.27 6.50
C HIS A 136 18.44 10.58 5.79
N ASN A 137 19.18 11.43 6.51
CA ASN A 137 19.86 12.61 6.02
C ASN A 137 21.03 12.21 5.08
N TYR A 138 20.75 11.31 4.14
CA TYR A 138 21.75 10.68 3.30
C TYR A 138 22.19 11.67 2.24
N GLN A 139 23.49 11.90 2.20
CA GLN A 139 24.20 12.92 1.42
C GLN A 139 24.06 12.74 -0.11
N GLY A 140 23.19 11.84 -0.58
CA GLY A 140 22.77 11.73 -1.97
C GLY A 140 21.44 10.99 -2.08
N ARG A 141 20.33 11.74 -2.19
CA ARG A 141 19.03 11.53 -2.88
C ARG A 141 18.51 10.12 -3.26
N ARG A 142 19.04 9.01 -2.76
CA ARG A 142 18.64 7.65 -3.16
C ARG A 142 17.42 7.21 -2.35
N ILE A 143 16.43 6.67 -3.04
CA ILE A 143 15.25 6.02 -2.45
C ILE A 143 15.51 4.52 -2.33
N PHE A 144 14.50 3.65 -2.38
CA PHE A 144 14.74 2.20 -2.34
C PHE A 144 15.03 1.64 -3.73
N LYS A 145 15.98 0.70 -3.83
CA LYS A 145 16.32 0.03 -5.08
C LYS A 145 15.32 -1.06 -5.40
N CYS A 146 14.81 -1.13 -6.61
CA CYS A 146 14.00 -2.28 -7.05
C CYS A 146 14.89 -3.43 -7.50
N VAL A 147 14.57 -4.65 -7.04
CA VAL A 147 15.29 -5.89 -7.34
C VAL A 147 14.30 -6.92 -7.89
N PRO A 148 13.96 -6.84 -9.19
CA PRO A 148 12.93 -7.70 -9.79
C PRO A 148 13.28 -9.19 -9.70
N GLU A 149 14.57 -9.53 -9.63
CA GLU A 149 14.99 -10.92 -9.49
C GLU A 149 14.62 -11.49 -8.12
N ALA A 150 14.59 -10.66 -7.08
CA ALA A 150 14.26 -11.07 -5.71
C ALA A 150 12.74 -11.23 -5.56
N GLU A 151 12.23 -12.34 -6.09
CA GLU A 151 10.80 -12.61 -6.22
C GLU A 151 10.25 -13.50 -5.10
N VAL A 152 9.07 -13.14 -4.63
CA VAL A 152 8.16 -14.02 -3.89
C VAL A 152 6.81 -14.04 -4.62
N GLU A 153 6.07 -15.13 -4.47
CA GLU A 153 4.70 -15.24 -4.99
C GLU A 153 3.71 -15.18 -3.82
N HIS A 154 2.80 -14.21 -3.85
CA HIS A 154 1.77 -14.02 -2.84
C HIS A 154 0.40 -14.49 -3.40
N PRO A 155 -0.36 -15.32 -2.67
CA PRO A 155 -1.66 -15.82 -3.13
C PRO A 155 -2.72 -14.71 -3.21
N TYR A 156 -3.80 -14.92 -3.96
CA TYR A 156 -4.97 -14.05 -3.85
C TYR A 156 -5.67 -14.23 -2.50
N TRP A 157 -6.43 -13.23 -2.08
CA TRP A 157 -7.22 -13.29 -0.87
C TRP A 157 -8.55 -14.02 -1.10
N ASN A 158 -9.17 -14.45 0.00
CA ASN A 158 -10.44 -15.16 -0.06
C ASN A 158 -11.56 -14.28 -0.63
N GLU A 159 -12.36 -14.84 -1.54
CA GLU A 159 -13.60 -14.26 -2.08
C GLU A 159 -14.73 -14.32 -1.03
N ASN A 160 -14.55 -13.57 0.05
CA ASN A 160 -15.56 -13.40 1.09
C ASN A 160 -15.51 -11.98 1.64
N LEU A 161 -16.44 -11.64 2.53
CA LEU A 161 -16.55 -10.29 3.11
C LEU A 161 -15.22 -9.79 3.73
N SER A 162 -14.39 -10.68 4.28
CA SER A 162 -13.09 -10.31 4.84
C SER A 162 -12.06 -9.90 3.78
N GLY A 163 -12.10 -10.54 2.60
CA GLY A 163 -11.32 -10.16 1.43
C GLY A 163 -11.71 -8.78 0.93
N TYR A 164 -12.99 -8.53 0.72
CA TYR A 164 -13.49 -7.21 0.30
C TYR A 164 -13.18 -6.09 1.31
N LYS A 165 -13.34 -6.38 2.62
CA LYS A 165 -12.99 -5.43 3.69
C LYS A 165 -11.51 -5.01 3.67
N ARG A 166 -10.61 -5.73 3.00
CA ARG A 166 -9.21 -5.35 2.83
C ARG A 166 -9.07 -4.03 2.07
N PHE A 167 -9.75 -3.89 0.94
CA PHE A 167 -9.65 -2.69 0.11
C PHE A 167 -10.20 -1.46 0.83
N LEU A 168 -11.27 -1.63 1.62
CA LEU A 168 -11.77 -0.55 2.49
C LEU A 168 -10.76 -0.13 3.56
N ARG A 169 -10.03 -1.08 4.16
CA ARG A 169 -8.95 -0.75 5.11
C ARG A 169 -7.79 -0.03 4.44
N TRP A 170 -7.43 -0.43 3.22
CA TRP A 170 -6.39 0.27 2.46
C TRP A 170 -6.78 1.71 2.14
N GLY A 171 -8.04 1.93 1.72
CA GLY A 171 -8.57 3.29 1.54
C GLY A 171 -8.55 4.12 2.82
N TYR A 172 -8.90 3.53 3.97
CA TYR A 172 -8.75 4.21 5.27
C TYR A 172 -7.27 4.53 5.59
N GLY A 173 -6.37 3.59 5.33
CA GLY A 173 -4.93 3.77 5.47
C GLY A 173 -4.41 4.94 4.64
N ASP A 174 -4.90 5.10 3.41
CA ASP A 174 -4.57 6.23 2.54
C ASP A 174 -5.02 7.56 3.16
N VAL A 175 -6.22 7.63 3.74
CA VAL A 175 -6.67 8.85 4.47
C VAL A 175 -5.72 9.21 5.63
N VAL A 176 -5.20 8.22 6.35
CA VAL A 176 -4.20 8.44 7.42
C VAL A 176 -2.90 8.99 6.82
N LEU A 177 -2.43 8.43 5.69
CA LEU A 177 -1.25 8.90 4.98
C LEU A 177 -1.38 10.34 4.51
N HIS A 178 -2.53 10.71 3.92
CA HIS A 178 -2.80 12.08 3.46
C HIS A 178 -2.73 13.10 4.60
N LYS A 179 -3.18 12.73 5.80
CA LYS A 179 -3.08 13.59 6.98
C LYS A 179 -1.64 13.71 7.48
N ARG A 180 -0.91 12.61 7.51
CA ARG A 180 0.46 12.55 8.06
C ARG A 180 1.51 13.15 7.14
N PHE A 181 1.36 12.96 5.83
CA PHE A 181 2.33 13.40 4.83
C PHE A 181 1.71 14.34 3.79
N PRO A 182 1.29 15.56 4.20
CA PRO A 182 0.54 16.47 3.34
C PRO A 182 1.30 16.91 2.08
N LYS A 183 2.65 16.80 2.09
CA LYS A 183 3.53 17.13 0.96
C LYS A 183 3.44 16.17 -0.23
N TYR A 184 2.92 14.96 -0.04
CA TYR A 184 2.77 13.95 -1.11
C TYR A 184 1.36 13.91 -1.69
N ARG A 185 0.49 14.84 -1.27
CA ARG A 185 -0.88 14.94 -1.79
C ARG A 185 -0.89 15.63 -3.13
N PHE A 186 -1.75 15.16 -4.02
CA PHE A 186 -2.11 15.85 -5.25
C PHE A 186 -3.63 15.93 -5.35
N HIS A 187 -4.13 16.96 -6.02
CA HIS A 187 -5.54 17.07 -6.33
C HIS A 187 -5.77 16.47 -7.71
N HIS A 188 -6.74 15.57 -7.81
CA HIS A 188 -7.20 15.06 -9.09
C HIS A 188 -8.61 15.61 -9.32
N TYR A 189 -8.80 16.34 -10.42
CA TYR A 189 -10.13 16.77 -10.82
C TYR A 189 -10.97 15.56 -11.28
N PRO A 190 -12.30 15.62 -11.16
CA PRO A 190 -13.15 14.53 -11.62
C PRO A 190 -12.82 14.14 -13.08
N ASN A 191 -12.60 12.86 -13.33
CA ASN A 191 -12.47 12.35 -14.69
C ASN A 191 -13.82 12.42 -15.44
N LEU A 192 -13.84 12.12 -16.74
CA LEU A 192 -15.06 12.21 -17.55
C LEU A 192 -16.23 11.40 -16.99
N ILE A 193 -15.95 10.20 -16.47
CA ILE A 193 -16.97 9.31 -15.90
C ILE A 193 -17.52 9.92 -14.60
N GLU A 194 -16.63 10.35 -13.72
CA GLU A 194 -16.99 11.00 -12.45
C GLU A 194 -17.80 12.28 -12.70
N PHE A 195 -17.37 13.12 -13.66
CA PHE A 195 -18.10 14.32 -14.05
C PHE A 195 -19.49 13.99 -14.60
N THR A 196 -19.61 12.95 -15.42
CA THR A 196 -20.90 12.50 -15.96
C THR A 196 -21.83 12.03 -14.85
N ILE A 197 -21.32 11.27 -13.88
CA ILE A 197 -22.11 10.82 -12.72
C ILE A 197 -22.55 12.03 -11.87
N ILE A 198 -21.65 12.97 -11.57
CA ILE A 198 -21.97 14.19 -10.83
C ILE A 198 -23.06 14.98 -11.58
N ALA A 199 -22.93 15.15 -12.89
CA ALA A 199 -23.92 15.84 -13.71
C ALA A 199 -25.27 15.13 -13.71
N LEU A 200 -25.31 13.80 -13.77
CA LEU A 200 -26.54 13.02 -13.68
C LEU A 200 -27.23 13.18 -12.33
N ILE A 201 -26.48 13.11 -11.23
CA ILE A 201 -27.00 13.32 -9.88
C ILE A 201 -27.56 14.74 -9.73
N LEU A 202 -26.83 15.75 -10.22
CA LEU A 202 -27.30 17.14 -10.20
C LEU A 202 -28.58 17.33 -11.03
N ASN A 203 -28.67 16.71 -12.20
CA ASN A 203 -29.90 16.74 -13.02
C ASN A 203 -31.09 16.10 -12.30
N LEU A 204 -30.89 14.98 -11.61
CA LEU A 204 -31.95 14.34 -10.81
C LEU A 204 -32.43 15.25 -9.67
N ILE A 205 -31.50 15.90 -8.97
CA ILE A 205 -31.81 16.87 -7.90
C ILE A 205 -32.60 18.05 -8.49
N ILE A 206 -32.12 18.65 -9.58
CA ILE A 206 -32.79 19.78 -10.25
C ILE A 206 -34.20 19.39 -10.71
N PHE A 207 -34.36 18.23 -11.34
CA PHE A 207 -35.64 17.74 -11.83
C PHE A 207 -36.66 17.55 -10.69
N SER A 208 -36.23 16.98 -9.56
CA SER A 208 -37.09 16.84 -8.37
C SER A 208 -37.51 18.18 -7.74
N PHE A 209 -36.66 19.20 -7.84
CA PHE A 209 -36.99 20.55 -7.36
C PHE A 209 -38.03 21.24 -8.26
N PHE A 210 -37.95 21.07 -9.58
CA PHE A 210 -38.93 21.65 -10.51
C PHE A 210 -40.28 20.92 -10.52
N TYR A 211 -40.33 19.62 -10.24
CA TYR A 211 -41.58 18.86 -10.13
C TYR A 211 -42.37 19.12 -8.84
N THR A 212 -41.74 19.69 -7.81
CA THR A 212 -42.38 19.97 -6.51
C THR A 212 -42.92 21.39 -6.39
N ILE A 213 -42.69 22.26 -7.39
CA ILE A 213 -43.33 23.58 -7.46
C ILE A 213 -44.78 23.38 -7.93
N PRO A 214 -45.80 23.67 -7.08
CA PRO A 214 -47.18 23.54 -7.51
C PRO A 214 -47.46 24.55 -8.62
N THR A 215 -48.08 24.10 -9.72
CA THR A 215 -48.52 24.96 -10.84
C THR A 215 -49.68 25.89 -10.48
N SER A 216 -50.00 26.09 -9.19
CA SER A 216 -51.21 26.78 -8.71
C SER A 216 -51.21 28.31 -8.84
N CYS A 217 -50.23 28.94 -9.49
CA CYS A 217 -50.19 30.41 -9.65
C CYS A 217 -50.60 30.93 -11.04
N TRP A 218 -51.07 30.07 -11.94
CA TRP A 218 -51.63 30.51 -13.24
C TRP A 218 -53.16 30.40 -13.25
N HIS A 219 -53.82 31.31 -12.53
CA HIS A 219 -55.19 31.69 -12.86
C HIS A 219 -55.16 33.06 -13.55
N PRO A 220 -55.45 33.13 -14.86
CA PRO A 220 -55.65 34.42 -15.50
C PRO A 220 -56.91 35.05 -14.87
N ARG A 221 -56.75 36.16 -14.15
CA ARG A 221 -57.88 36.97 -13.72
C ARG A 221 -58.58 37.47 -14.99
N ARG A 222 -59.84 37.06 -15.17
CA ARG A 222 -60.75 37.60 -16.19
C ARG A 222 -61.06 39.06 -15.92
#